data_AF-A0A2S3IGE0-F1
#
_entry.id   AF-A0A2S3IGE0-F1
#
_cell.length_a   1.000
_cell.length_b   1.000
_cell.length_c   1.000
_cell.angle_alpha   90.00
_cell.angle_beta   90.00
_cell.angle_gamma   90.00
#
_symmetry.space_group_name_H-M   'P 1'
#
loop_
_entity.id
_entity.type
_entity.pdbx_description
1 polymer ?
#
loop_
_entity_poly.entity_id
_entity_poly.type
_entity_poly.pdbx_seq_one_letter_code
_entity_poly.pdbx_strand_id
1 'polypeptide(L)'
;MEGETSAPAQPPPPPPPPDAEGEDESTCRDVFVEFMTKVARFEELAESGKRLLMRFHQELDYFQRPQIPTESDVMNQILKSNRTGRMRSYLEAGCRLHCQNISNINQLRSCEDGLKDHINKVKALLEELECLVEDIYGITLTASLSALKVSDSHSIDSKLTTESCIMEGVSTLQEEDKSVDELDSDVSYVTVMVIIRNMLKLDYMMQERIISALSIKTPSLELQSYCLMWDLRPYIDDNVMHLAWKMCP
;
A
#
# COMPACT_ATOMS: atom_id res chain seq x y z
N MET A 1 50.91 44.07 -55.74
CA MET A 1 51.35 43.29 -54.57
C MET A 1 51.06 44.12 -53.34
N GLU A 2 49.91 43.93 -52.73
CA GLU A 2 49.63 44.32 -51.34
C GLU A 2 48.81 43.14 -50.78
N GLY A 3 49.30 42.55 -49.69
CA GLY A 3 48.73 41.37 -49.05
C GLY A 3 47.99 41.78 -47.79
N GLU A 4 46.69 41.51 -47.73
CA GLU A 4 45.87 41.66 -46.53
C GLU A 4 46.07 40.46 -45.61
N THR A 5 46.59 40.72 -44.41
CA THR A 5 46.73 39.76 -43.31
C THR A 5 45.41 39.62 -42.57
N SER A 6 44.80 38.44 -42.69
CA SER A 6 43.58 38.03 -41.99
C SER A 6 43.85 37.77 -40.50
N ALA A 7 43.04 38.37 -39.62
CA ALA A 7 43.11 38.17 -38.16
C ALA A 7 42.48 36.81 -37.76
N PRO A 8 42.98 36.14 -36.71
CA PRO A 8 42.44 34.85 -36.29
C PRO A 8 41.09 35.02 -35.57
N ALA A 9 40.11 34.20 -35.96
CA ALA A 9 38.79 34.14 -35.36
C ALA A 9 38.86 33.60 -33.92
N GLN A 10 38.13 34.25 -33.00
CA GLN A 10 37.97 33.75 -31.62
C GLN A 10 37.15 32.45 -31.59
N PRO A 11 37.50 31.48 -30.72
CA PRO A 11 36.69 30.29 -30.53
C PRO A 11 35.34 30.62 -29.88
N PRO A 12 34.28 29.85 -30.17
CA PRO A 12 32.95 30.08 -29.62
C PRO A 12 32.94 29.91 -28.10
N PRO A 13 32.08 30.66 -27.38
CA PRO A 13 31.95 30.53 -25.93
C PRO A 13 31.48 29.12 -25.55
N PRO A 14 31.93 28.60 -24.39
CA PRO A 14 31.49 27.30 -23.90
C PRO A 14 29.97 27.30 -23.66
N PRO A 15 29.30 26.14 -23.84
CA PRO A 15 27.88 26.02 -23.58
C PRO A 15 27.59 26.35 -22.10
N PRO A 16 26.43 26.96 -21.81
CA PRO A 16 26.01 27.17 -20.43
C PRO A 16 25.96 25.83 -19.69
N PRO A 17 26.28 25.80 -18.40
CA PRO A 17 26.12 24.59 -17.59
C PRO A 17 24.67 24.09 -17.71
N PRO A 18 24.45 22.76 -17.68
CA PRO A 18 23.10 22.23 -17.66
C PRO A 18 22.38 22.86 -16.48
N ASP A 19 21.22 23.47 -16.75
CA ASP A 19 20.30 23.88 -15.72
C ASP A 19 20.19 22.71 -14.74
N ALA A 20 20.50 22.96 -13.47
CA ALA A 20 20.17 22.02 -12.43
C ALA A 20 18.69 21.73 -12.60
N GLU A 21 18.37 20.53 -13.08
CA GLU A 21 17.02 19.99 -13.02
C GLU A 21 16.59 20.25 -11.58
N GLY A 22 15.58 21.11 -11.42
CA GLY A 22 15.02 21.35 -10.10
C GLY A 22 14.69 19.98 -9.53
N GLU A 23 15.39 19.58 -8.49
CA GLU A 23 14.90 18.54 -7.60
C GLU A 23 13.50 19.00 -7.25
N ASP A 24 12.50 18.28 -7.76
CA ASP A 24 11.10 18.55 -7.46
C ASP A 24 10.99 18.31 -5.95
N GLU A 25 11.09 19.39 -5.17
CA GLU A 25 11.10 19.33 -3.71
C GLU A 25 9.68 18.91 -3.31
N SER A 26 9.50 17.59 -3.20
CA SER A 26 8.22 16.98 -2.84
C SER A 26 7.80 17.51 -1.49
N THR A 27 6.63 18.14 -1.44
CA THR A 27 6.12 18.64 -0.16
C THR A 27 5.63 17.47 0.70
N CYS A 28 5.53 17.66 2.03
CA CYS A 28 4.92 16.68 2.93
C CYS A 28 3.54 16.22 2.44
N ARG A 29 2.77 17.14 1.84
CA ARG A 29 1.46 16.87 1.25
C ARG A 29 1.54 15.95 0.04
N ASP A 30 2.52 16.13 -0.85
CA ASP A 30 2.67 15.29 -2.04
C ASP A 30 3.04 13.85 -1.65
N VAL A 31 3.95 13.71 -0.68
CA VAL A 31 4.34 12.40 -0.12
C VAL A 31 3.15 11.72 0.56
N PHE A 32 2.33 12.47 1.31
CA PHE A 32 1.12 11.94 1.93
C PHE A 32 0.10 11.44 0.89
N VAL A 33 -0.13 12.18 -0.20
CA VAL A 33 -1.04 11.77 -1.27
C VAL A 33 -0.52 10.52 -1.99
N GLU A 34 0.78 10.43 -2.24
CA GLU A 34 1.37 9.22 -2.79
C GLU A 34 1.19 8.01 -1.85
N PHE A 35 1.43 8.22 -0.55
CA PHE A 35 1.22 7.20 0.47
C PHE A 35 -0.22 6.68 0.44
N MET A 36 -1.20 7.59 0.46
CA MET A 36 -2.61 7.20 0.43
C MET A 36 -3.00 6.51 -0.89
N THR A 37 -2.37 6.86 -2.00
CA THR A 37 -2.53 6.14 -3.28
C THR A 37 -2.04 4.69 -3.16
N LYS A 38 -0.90 4.45 -2.50
CA LYS A 38 -0.40 3.10 -2.23
C LYS A 38 -1.28 2.36 -1.21
N VAL A 39 -1.85 3.05 -0.23
CA VAL A 39 -2.85 2.48 0.71
C VAL A 39 -4.08 1.97 -0.05
N ALA A 40 -4.62 2.72 -1.01
CA ALA A 40 -5.72 2.25 -1.86
C ALA A 40 -5.34 0.96 -2.62
N ARG A 41 -4.14 0.91 -3.19
CA ARG A 41 -3.62 -0.31 -3.86
C ARG A 41 -3.52 -1.50 -2.89
N PHE A 42 -3.18 -1.26 -1.63
CA PHE A 42 -3.17 -2.30 -0.61
C PHE A 42 -4.59 -2.88 -0.41
N GLU A 43 -5.61 -2.05 -0.34
CA GLU A 43 -7.01 -2.50 -0.19
C GLU A 43 -7.47 -3.32 -1.40
N GLU A 44 -7.11 -2.91 -2.62
CA GLU A 44 -7.38 -3.68 -3.83
C GLU A 44 -6.71 -5.07 -3.80
N LEU A 45 -5.46 -5.13 -3.34
CA LEU A 45 -4.74 -6.39 -3.15
C LEU A 45 -5.42 -7.25 -2.08
N ALA A 46 -5.82 -6.67 -0.94
CA ALA A 46 -6.50 -7.40 0.14
C ALA A 46 -7.80 -8.08 -0.35
N GLU A 47 -8.59 -7.37 -1.17
CA GLU A 47 -9.78 -7.93 -1.82
C GLU A 47 -9.44 -9.00 -2.87
N SER A 48 -8.34 -8.84 -3.59
CA SER A 48 -7.84 -9.87 -4.50
C SER A 48 -7.43 -11.15 -3.77
N GLY A 49 -6.68 -11.01 -2.67
CA GLY A 49 -6.28 -12.12 -1.81
C GLY A 49 -7.48 -12.85 -1.21
N LYS A 50 -8.50 -12.11 -0.75
CA LYS A 50 -9.78 -12.68 -0.28
C LYS A 50 -10.45 -13.54 -1.34
N ARG A 51 -10.56 -13.06 -2.58
CA ARG A 51 -11.16 -13.84 -3.69
C ARG A 51 -10.41 -15.15 -3.94
N LEU A 52 -9.07 -15.11 -3.88
CA LEU A 52 -8.23 -16.30 -4.02
C LEU A 52 -8.44 -17.29 -2.86
N LEU A 53 -8.50 -16.79 -1.62
CA LEU A 53 -8.75 -17.61 -0.44
C LEU A 53 -10.12 -18.28 -0.49
N MET A 54 -11.17 -17.53 -0.85
CA MET A 54 -12.52 -18.08 -1.00
C MET A 54 -12.59 -19.14 -2.10
N ARG A 55 -11.87 -18.93 -3.21
CA ARG A 55 -11.77 -19.94 -4.27
C ARG A 55 -11.02 -21.18 -3.81
N PHE A 56 -9.91 -21.01 -3.09
CA PHE A 56 -9.18 -22.13 -2.47
C PHE A 56 -10.10 -22.93 -1.55
N HIS A 57 -10.91 -22.26 -0.73
CA HIS A 57 -11.89 -22.91 0.14
C HIS A 57 -12.92 -23.72 -0.63
N GLN A 58 -13.54 -23.15 -1.66
CA GLN A 58 -14.52 -23.85 -2.49
C GLN A 58 -13.93 -25.10 -3.16
N GLU A 59 -12.73 -24.98 -3.72
CA GLU A 59 -12.05 -26.09 -4.38
C GLU A 59 -11.62 -27.15 -3.36
N LEU A 60 -11.18 -26.75 -2.16
CA LEU A 60 -10.78 -27.69 -1.12
C LEU A 60 -11.98 -28.44 -0.53
N ASP A 61 -13.10 -27.75 -0.30
CA ASP A 61 -14.35 -28.35 0.16
C ASP A 61 -14.83 -29.40 -0.85
N TYR A 62 -14.76 -29.10 -2.15
CA TYR A 62 -15.04 -30.09 -3.19
C TYR A 62 -14.05 -31.26 -3.14
N PHE A 63 -12.75 -30.97 -3.01
CA PHE A 63 -11.71 -31.99 -2.95
C PHE A 63 -11.88 -32.92 -1.76
N GLN A 64 -12.35 -32.43 -0.62
CA GLN A 64 -12.52 -33.23 0.59
C GLN A 64 -13.81 -34.07 0.59
N ARG A 65 -14.70 -33.91 -0.40
CA ARG A 65 -15.90 -34.74 -0.51
C ARG A 65 -15.57 -36.22 -0.68
N PRO A 66 -16.42 -37.11 -0.15
CA PRO A 66 -16.28 -38.54 -0.38
C PRO A 66 -16.43 -38.88 -1.86
N GLN A 67 -15.70 -39.91 -2.30
CA GLN A 67 -15.90 -40.48 -3.63
C GLN A 67 -17.11 -41.38 -3.66
N ILE A 68 -17.75 -41.47 -4.81
CA ILE A 68 -18.80 -42.45 -5.05
C ILE A 68 -18.15 -43.84 -5.02
N PRO A 69 -18.61 -44.77 -4.17
CA PRO A 69 -18.10 -46.13 -4.14
C PRO A 69 -18.58 -46.89 -5.38
N THR A 70 -17.86 -46.73 -6.49
CA THR A 70 -18.10 -47.41 -7.78
C THR A 70 -17.70 -48.89 -7.77
N GLU A 71 -17.21 -49.42 -6.65
CA GLU A 71 -16.88 -50.84 -6.48
C GLU A 71 -18.08 -51.65 -5.99
N SER A 72 -19.13 -51.00 -5.50
CA SER A 72 -20.36 -51.67 -5.06
C SER A 72 -21.24 -52.01 -6.26
N ASP A 73 -21.57 -53.29 -6.45
CA ASP A 73 -22.47 -53.75 -7.50
C ASP A 73 -23.86 -53.10 -7.40
N VAL A 74 -24.37 -52.94 -6.18
CA VAL A 74 -25.65 -52.28 -5.91
C VAL A 74 -25.57 -50.80 -6.30
N MET A 75 -24.51 -50.10 -5.89
CA MET A 75 -24.33 -48.68 -6.25
C MET A 75 -24.19 -48.49 -7.76
N ASN A 76 -23.42 -49.36 -8.42
CA ASN A 76 -23.28 -49.36 -9.87
C ASN A 76 -24.61 -49.61 -10.59
N GLN A 77 -25.43 -50.55 -10.10
CA GLN A 77 -26.77 -50.77 -10.66
C GLN A 77 -27.66 -49.53 -10.48
N ILE A 78 -27.64 -48.89 -9.31
CA ILE A 78 -28.42 -47.66 -9.06
C ILE A 78 -28.01 -46.55 -10.03
N LEU A 79 -26.70 -46.31 -10.18
CA LEU A 79 -26.15 -45.28 -11.08
C LEU A 79 -26.46 -45.58 -12.55
N LYS A 80 -26.34 -46.85 -12.97
CA LYS A 80 -26.68 -47.28 -14.34
C LYS A 80 -28.17 -47.15 -14.64
N SER A 81 -29.02 -47.44 -13.67
CA SER A 81 -30.49 -47.41 -13.82
C SER A 81 -31.06 -45.99 -13.74
N ASN A 82 -30.34 -45.03 -13.15
CA ASN A 82 -30.81 -43.66 -12.91
C ASN A 82 -29.94 -42.58 -13.58
N ARG A 83 -29.66 -42.72 -14.89
CA ARG A 83 -28.89 -41.73 -15.67
C ARG A 83 -29.69 -40.46 -16.01
N THR A 84 -30.24 -39.79 -15.01
CA THR A 84 -30.94 -38.52 -15.18
C THR A 84 -30.00 -37.34 -14.91
N GLY A 85 -30.27 -36.17 -15.51
CA GLY A 85 -29.54 -34.93 -15.18
C GLY A 85 -29.64 -34.58 -13.69
N ARG A 86 -30.82 -34.84 -13.08
CA ARG A 86 -31.05 -34.64 -11.65
C ARG A 86 -30.13 -35.50 -10.78
N MET A 87 -30.00 -36.79 -11.08
CA MET A 87 -29.10 -37.68 -10.35
C MET A 87 -27.65 -37.20 -10.44
N ARG A 88 -27.23 -36.75 -11.63
CA ARG A 88 -25.88 -36.18 -11.82
C ARG A 88 -25.65 -34.96 -10.92
N SER A 89 -26.59 -34.02 -10.86
CA SER A 89 -26.47 -32.84 -10.00
C SER A 89 -26.40 -33.19 -8.51
N TYR A 90 -27.14 -34.19 -8.04
CA TYR A 90 -27.04 -34.67 -6.66
C TYR A 90 -25.65 -35.25 -6.35
N LEU A 91 -25.12 -36.03 -7.28
CA LEU A 91 -23.79 -36.62 -7.13
C LEU A 91 -22.69 -35.56 -7.16
N GLU A 92 -22.78 -34.57 -8.05
CA GLU A 92 -21.83 -33.44 -8.10
C GLU A 92 -21.89 -32.56 -6.85
N ALA A 93 -23.07 -32.42 -6.23
CA ALA A 93 -23.25 -31.67 -5.00
C ALA A 93 -22.68 -32.38 -3.76
N GLY A 94 -22.72 -33.71 -3.71
CA GLY A 94 -22.36 -34.49 -2.52
C GLY A 94 -21.06 -35.30 -2.63
N CYS A 95 -20.55 -35.53 -3.83
CA CYS A 95 -19.45 -36.45 -4.06
C CYS A 95 -18.38 -35.88 -4.99
N ARG A 96 -17.15 -36.34 -4.77
CA ARG A 96 -16.01 -36.06 -5.66
C ARG A 96 -16.02 -37.01 -6.85
N LEU A 97 -15.98 -36.46 -8.06
CA LEU A 97 -15.93 -37.23 -9.32
C LEU A 97 -14.48 -37.37 -9.82
N HIS A 98 -14.08 -38.58 -10.21
CA HIS A 98 -12.70 -38.87 -10.63
C HIS A 98 -12.25 -38.02 -11.83
N CYS A 99 -13.14 -37.75 -12.80
CA CYS A 99 -12.84 -36.93 -13.97
C CYS A 99 -12.58 -35.44 -13.65
N GLN A 100 -12.99 -34.97 -12.47
CA GLN A 100 -12.82 -33.57 -12.04
C GLN A 100 -11.60 -33.40 -11.11
N ASN A 101 -10.99 -34.48 -10.62
CA ASN A 101 -9.87 -34.43 -9.68
C ASN A 101 -8.66 -33.64 -10.22
N ILE A 102 -8.24 -33.88 -11.46
CA ILE A 102 -7.07 -33.21 -12.03
C ILE A 102 -7.34 -31.71 -12.18
N SER A 103 -8.54 -31.34 -12.65
CA SER A 103 -8.94 -29.94 -12.78
C SER A 103 -8.96 -29.25 -11.41
N ASN A 104 -9.57 -29.86 -10.39
CA ASN A 104 -9.64 -29.30 -9.05
C ASN A 104 -8.26 -29.15 -8.39
N ILE A 105 -7.37 -30.15 -8.50
CA ILE A 105 -5.98 -30.04 -8.00
C ILE A 105 -5.22 -28.90 -8.68
N ASN A 106 -5.39 -28.75 -10.00
CA ASN A 106 -4.77 -27.64 -10.73
C ASN A 106 -5.34 -26.28 -10.30
N GLN A 107 -6.64 -26.21 -9.99
CA GLN A 107 -7.25 -25.00 -9.45
C GLN A 107 -6.76 -24.66 -8.04
N LEU A 108 -6.65 -25.66 -7.16
CA LEU A 108 -6.05 -25.48 -5.82
C LEU A 108 -4.63 -24.95 -5.90
N ARG A 109 -3.80 -25.55 -6.77
CA ARG A 109 -2.42 -25.09 -7.00
C ARG A 109 -2.40 -23.66 -7.54
N SER A 110 -3.26 -23.34 -8.51
CA SER A 110 -3.37 -21.98 -9.04
C SER A 110 -3.78 -20.96 -7.97
N CYS A 111 -4.63 -21.35 -7.02
CA CYS A 111 -4.99 -20.48 -5.89
C CYS A 111 -3.80 -20.32 -4.94
N GLU A 112 -3.09 -21.40 -4.62
CA GLU A 112 -1.89 -21.36 -3.76
C GLU A 112 -0.79 -20.46 -4.38
N ASP A 113 -0.51 -20.61 -5.67
CA ASP A 113 0.44 -19.78 -6.39
C ASP A 113 0.00 -18.31 -6.42
N GLY A 114 -1.30 -18.06 -6.65
CA GLY A 114 -1.89 -16.71 -6.59
C GLY A 114 -1.81 -16.07 -5.20
N LEU A 115 -1.99 -16.85 -4.14
CA LEU A 115 -1.88 -16.38 -2.75
C LEU A 115 -0.42 -16.06 -2.37
N LYS A 116 0.55 -16.85 -2.87
CA LYS A 116 1.98 -16.54 -2.72
C LYS A 116 2.35 -15.26 -3.46
N ASP A 117 1.87 -15.08 -4.69
CA ASP A 117 2.05 -13.85 -5.45
C ASP A 117 1.44 -12.64 -4.74
N HIS A 118 0.23 -12.79 -4.17
CA HIS A 118 -0.41 -11.78 -3.33
C HIS A 118 0.49 -11.36 -2.16
N ILE A 119 1.03 -12.31 -1.39
CA ILE A 119 1.91 -12.00 -0.26
C ILE A 119 3.17 -11.24 -0.71
N ASN A 120 3.79 -11.66 -1.81
CA ASN A 120 4.96 -10.98 -2.34
C ASN A 120 4.64 -9.53 -2.75
N LYS A 121 3.48 -9.30 -3.38
CA LYS A 121 3.02 -7.96 -3.77
C LYS A 121 2.72 -7.08 -2.57
N VAL A 122 2.01 -7.60 -1.57
CA VAL A 122 1.72 -6.86 -0.33
C VAL A 122 3.01 -6.50 0.40
N LYS A 123 3.97 -7.43 0.46
CA LYS A 123 5.27 -7.18 1.08
C LYS A 123 6.04 -6.07 0.36
N ALA A 124 6.12 -6.11 -0.97
CA ALA A 124 6.77 -5.05 -1.75
C ALA A 124 6.08 -3.69 -1.53
N LEU A 125 4.74 -3.68 -1.51
CA LEU A 125 3.99 -2.45 -1.26
C LEU A 125 4.19 -1.89 0.16
N LEU A 126 4.35 -2.76 1.17
CA LEU A 126 4.70 -2.35 2.53
C LEU A 126 6.13 -1.77 2.62
N GLU A 127 7.07 -2.28 1.84
CA GLU A 127 8.42 -1.72 1.72
C GLU A 127 8.36 -0.32 1.08
N GLU A 128 7.58 -0.14 0.02
CA GLU A 128 7.35 1.17 -0.60
C GLU A 128 6.68 2.17 0.36
N LEU A 129 5.68 1.72 1.15
CA LEU A 129 5.03 2.55 2.17
C LEU A 129 5.99 2.95 3.30
N GLU A 130 6.94 2.08 3.65
CA GLU A 130 7.97 2.42 4.64
C GLU A 130 8.91 3.52 4.12
N CYS A 131 9.35 3.43 2.86
CA CYS A 131 10.18 4.46 2.25
C CYS A 131 9.49 5.83 2.30
N LEU A 132 8.20 5.90 1.97
CA LEU A 132 7.45 7.17 2.05
C LEU A 132 7.35 7.72 3.48
N VAL A 133 7.27 6.85 4.49
CA VAL A 133 7.30 7.26 5.91
C VAL A 133 8.67 7.83 6.28
N GLU A 134 9.75 7.25 5.77
CA GLU A 134 11.12 7.76 5.97
C GLU A 134 11.32 9.12 5.26
N ASP A 135 10.80 9.26 4.05
CA ASP A 135 10.88 10.49 3.26
C ASP A 135 10.17 11.66 3.96
N ILE A 136 8.91 11.46 4.38
CA ILE A 136 8.15 12.51 5.08
C ILE A 136 8.78 12.90 6.42
N TYR A 137 9.38 11.93 7.12
CA TYR A 137 10.12 12.20 8.35
C TYR A 137 11.35 13.07 8.07
N GLY A 138 12.08 12.80 6.99
CA GLY A 138 13.23 13.61 6.54
C GLY A 138 12.85 15.05 6.20
N ILE A 139 11.75 15.23 5.46
CA ILE A 139 11.22 16.56 5.10
C ILE A 139 10.82 17.33 6.36
N THR A 140 10.01 16.73 7.24
CA THR A 140 9.52 17.35 8.49
C THR A 140 10.67 17.73 9.43
N LEU A 141 11.70 16.88 9.55
CA LEU A 141 12.87 17.16 10.37
C LEU A 141 13.67 18.35 9.82
N THR A 142 13.83 18.42 8.50
CA THR A 142 14.54 19.51 7.82
C THR A 142 13.80 20.84 8.00
N ALA A 143 12.47 20.84 7.86
CA ALA A 143 11.62 22.00 8.14
C ALA A 143 11.74 22.46 9.60
N SER A 144 11.67 21.52 10.55
CA SER A 144 11.79 21.80 11.99
C SER A 144 13.14 22.43 12.36
N LEU A 145 14.25 21.90 11.82
CA LEU A 145 15.59 22.46 12.05
C LEU A 145 15.74 23.85 11.42
N SER A 146 15.11 24.08 10.27
CA SER A 146 15.11 25.37 9.59
C SER A 146 14.35 26.43 10.38
N ALA A 147 13.17 26.09 10.92
CA ALA A 147 12.37 26.95 11.79
C ALA A 147 13.13 27.36 13.07
N LEU A 148 13.85 26.41 13.70
CA LEU A 148 14.66 26.68 14.89
C LEU A 148 15.80 27.67 14.59
N LYS A 149 16.46 27.52 13.44
CA LYS A 149 17.56 28.41 13.01
C LYS A 149 17.10 29.84 12.73
N VAL A 150 15.85 30.03 12.28
CA VAL A 150 15.26 31.36 12.10
C VAL A 150 14.98 32.02 13.46
N SER A 151 14.53 31.25 14.45
CA SER A 151 14.21 31.75 15.80
C SER A 151 15.44 32.26 16.59
N ASP A 152 16.62 31.69 16.39
CA ASP A 152 17.85 32.10 17.10
C ASP A 152 18.49 33.39 16.56
N SER A 153 17.97 33.95 15.45
CA SER A 153 18.51 35.16 14.83
C SER A 153 18.04 36.49 15.44
N HIS A 154 17.17 36.44 16.46
CA HIS A 154 16.69 37.62 17.19
C HIS A 154 17.16 37.67 18.65
N SER A 155 18.45 37.93 18.87
CA SER A 155 19.05 38.41 20.13
C SER A 155 20.52 38.70 19.82
N ILE A 156 21.11 39.90 19.90
CA ILE A 156 20.94 41.06 20.76
C ILE A 156 21.67 42.20 20.04
N ASP A 157 20.98 43.22 19.55
CA ASP A 157 21.63 44.51 19.34
C ASP A 157 21.04 45.51 20.33
N SER A 158 21.73 45.68 21.45
CA SER A 158 21.51 46.81 22.33
C SER A 158 22.85 47.37 22.77
N LYS A 159 23.31 48.43 22.09
CA LYS A 159 23.73 49.65 22.83
C LYS A 159 23.77 50.92 21.96
N LEU A 160 22.69 51.69 22.11
CA LEU A 160 22.60 53.15 22.30
C LEU A 160 23.17 54.10 21.24
N THR A 161 22.28 54.81 20.53
CA THR A 161 22.30 56.28 20.50
C THR A 161 20.89 56.88 20.29
N THR A 162 20.33 57.39 21.39
CA THR A 162 19.60 58.67 21.56
C THR A 162 18.77 59.28 20.40
N GLU A 163 17.46 59.44 20.69
CA GLU A 163 16.47 60.48 20.26
C GLU A 163 15.94 60.55 18.80
N SER A 164 14.63 60.31 18.64
CA SER A 164 13.60 61.31 18.22
C SER A 164 12.49 60.77 17.27
N CYS A 165 11.25 60.76 17.79
CA CYS A 165 9.95 61.15 17.17
C CYS A 165 9.33 60.49 15.90
N ILE A 166 8.09 60.01 16.09
CA ILE A 166 6.85 60.08 15.24
C ILE A 166 6.53 58.94 14.23
N MET A 167 5.42 58.24 14.53
CA MET A 167 4.25 57.73 13.75
C MET A 167 4.38 57.05 12.36
N GLU A 168 3.45 56.10 12.14
CA GLU A 168 3.06 55.34 10.93
C GLU A 168 3.96 54.12 10.65
N GLY A 169 3.53 52.87 10.83
CA GLY A 169 2.33 52.25 10.29
C GLY A 169 2.69 51.57 8.98
N VAL A 170 2.96 50.26 8.98
CA VAL A 170 2.76 49.26 7.91
C VAL A 170 3.39 47.91 8.33
N SER A 171 2.50 46.95 8.53
CA SER A 171 2.58 45.48 8.37
C SER A 171 3.95 44.78 8.30
N THR A 172 4.31 44.05 9.37
CA THR A 172 5.16 42.84 9.34
C THR A 172 4.70 41.82 10.38
N LEU A 173 3.44 41.39 10.33
CA LEU A 173 2.89 40.33 11.20
C LEU A 173 2.19 39.22 10.38
N GLN A 174 2.80 38.73 9.30
CA GLN A 174 2.11 37.74 8.44
C GLN A 174 2.91 36.48 8.09
N GLU A 175 4.15 36.32 8.57
CA GLU A 175 4.97 35.13 8.29
C GLU A 175 5.09 34.14 9.47
N GLU A 176 4.90 34.59 10.72
CA GLU A 176 4.95 33.69 11.89
C GLU A 176 3.69 32.82 12.04
N ASP A 177 2.51 33.35 11.70
CA ASP A 177 1.23 32.62 11.87
C ASP A 177 1.06 31.49 10.84
N LYS A 178 1.69 31.62 9.68
CA LYS A 178 1.55 30.68 8.56
C LYS A 178 2.48 29.47 8.67
N SER A 179 3.67 29.66 9.26
CA SER A 179 4.71 28.62 9.38
C SER A 179 4.46 27.66 10.54
N VAL A 180 3.82 28.12 11.62
CA VAL A 180 3.44 27.27 12.75
C VAL A 180 2.28 26.33 12.40
N ASP A 181 1.28 26.82 11.67
CA ASP A 181 0.13 26.01 11.20
C ASP A 181 0.55 24.94 10.17
N GLU A 182 1.55 25.23 9.33
CA GLU A 182 2.08 24.28 8.32
C GLU A 182 2.87 23.15 8.97
N LEU A 183 3.70 23.46 9.97
CA LEU A 183 4.45 22.45 10.73
C LEU A 183 3.53 21.51 11.54
N ASP A 184 2.42 22.03 12.09
CA ASP A 184 1.41 21.22 12.80
C ASP A 184 0.70 20.24 11.84
N SER A 185 0.41 20.71 10.61
CA SER A 185 -0.12 19.85 9.54
C SER A 185 0.86 18.74 9.15
N ASP A 186 2.15 19.05 9.02
CA ASP A 186 3.19 18.08 8.63
C ASP A 186 3.36 16.99 9.68
N VAL A 187 3.42 17.36 10.96
CA VAL A 187 3.48 16.40 12.07
C VAL A 187 2.22 15.51 12.09
N SER A 188 1.06 16.05 11.72
CA SER A 188 -0.18 15.29 11.57
C SER A 188 -0.07 14.22 10.46
N TYR A 189 0.44 14.58 9.28
CA TYR A 189 0.66 13.63 8.18
C TYR A 189 1.60 12.49 8.58
N VAL A 190 2.76 12.82 9.17
CA VAL A 190 3.75 11.83 9.63
C VAL A 190 3.09 10.86 10.61
N THR A 191 2.35 11.40 11.59
CA THR A 191 1.69 10.59 12.64
C THR A 191 0.69 9.62 12.02
N VAL A 192 -0.17 10.09 11.13
CA VAL A 192 -1.19 9.26 10.46
C VAL A 192 -0.55 8.19 9.58
N MET A 193 0.48 8.53 8.80
CA MET A 193 1.19 7.57 7.94
C MET A 193 1.83 6.44 8.76
N VAL A 194 2.50 6.78 9.88
CA VAL A 194 3.13 5.79 10.77
C VAL A 194 2.08 4.84 11.36
N ILE A 195 0.93 5.37 11.81
CA ILE A 195 -0.16 4.55 12.35
C ILE A 195 -0.69 3.60 11.27
N ILE A 196 -1.03 4.13 10.09
CA ILE A 196 -1.55 3.32 8.97
C ILE A 196 -0.57 2.23 8.57
N ARG A 197 0.70 2.57 8.35
CA ARG A 197 1.72 1.59 7.99
C ARG A 197 1.78 0.46 9.01
N ASN A 198 1.72 0.76 10.30
CA ASN A 198 1.76 -0.25 11.36
C ASN A 198 0.51 -1.13 11.37
N MET A 199 -0.68 -0.56 11.15
CA MET A 199 -1.93 -1.32 10.98
C MET A 199 -1.83 -2.28 9.78
N LEU A 200 -1.40 -1.78 8.62
CA LEU A 200 -1.23 -2.58 7.40
C LEU A 200 -0.20 -3.70 7.57
N LYS A 201 0.89 -3.45 8.31
CA LYS A 201 1.89 -4.46 8.63
C LYS A 201 1.33 -5.61 9.47
N LEU A 202 0.51 -5.29 10.48
CA LEU A 202 -0.15 -6.31 11.30
C LEU A 202 -1.19 -7.12 10.49
N ASP A 203 -1.96 -6.44 9.64
CA ASP A 203 -2.90 -7.08 8.71
C ASP A 203 -2.17 -8.03 7.74
N TYR A 204 -1.05 -7.60 7.16
CA TYR A 204 -0.17 -8.44 6.35
C TYR A 204 0.33 -9.68 7.11
N MET A 205 0.84 -9.51 8.33
CA MET A 205 1.35 -10.64 9.13
C MET A 205 0.25 -11.67 9.41
N MET A 206 -1.00 -11.22 9.59
CA MET A 206 -2.14 -12.11 9.70
C MET A 206 -2.41 -12.87 8.39
N GLN A 207 -2.45 -12.16 7.25
CA GLN A 207 -2.64 -12.76 5.93
C GLN A 207 -1.55 -13.80 5.60
N GLU A 208 -0.29 -13.48 5.89
CA GLU A 208 0.86 -14.38 5.70
C GLU A 208 0.73 -15.65 6.53
N ARG A 209 0.30 -15.54 7.80
CA ARG A 209 0.04 -16.69 8.67
C ARG A 209 -1.09 -17.56 8.15
N ILE A 210 -2.19 -16.95 7.72
CA ILE A 210 -3.32 -17.67 7.11
C ILE A 210 -2.82 -18.47 5.90
N ILE A 211 -2.12 -17.82 4.98
CA ILE A 211 -1.62 -18.46 3.75
C ILE A 211 -0.63 -19.58 4.06
N SER A 212 0.24 -19.38 5.05
CA SER A 212 1.21 -20.39 5.48
C SER A 212 0.56 -21.61 6.15
N ALA A 213 -0.63 -21.45 6.73
CA ALA A 213 -1.39 -22.54 7.35
C ALA A 213 -2.25 -23.32 6.34
N LEU A 214 -2.39 -22.83 5.10
CA LEU A 214 -3.20 -23.51 4.10
C LEU A 214 -2.57 -24.85 3.70
N SER A 215 -3.40 -25.88 3.72
CA SER A 215 -3.03 -27.22 3.29
C SER A 215 -4.24 -27.95 2.72
N ILE A 216 -3.99 -28.99 1.92
CA ILE A 216 -5.06 -29.89 1.44
C ILE A 216 -5.77 -30.64 2.57
N LYS A 217 -5.21 -30.64 3.79
CA LYS A 217 -5.75 -31.29 4.98
C LYS A 217 -6.46 -30.32 5.91
N THR A 218 -6.43 -29.03 5.61
CA THR A 218 -7.04 -28.00 6.46
C THR A 218 -8.55 -28.26 6.53
N PRO A 219 -9.13 -28.43 7.73
CA PRO A 219 -10.56 -28.64 7.88
C PRO A 219 -11.37 -27.43 7.39
N SER A 220 -12.54 -27.69 6.79
CA SER A 220 -13.43 -26.63 6.29
C SER A 220 -13.79 -25.57 7.33
N LEU A 221 -14.02 -25.97 8.59
CA LEU A 221 -14.32 -25.04 9.69
C LEU A 221 -13.14 -24.10 10.01
N GLU A 222 -11.91 -24.61 9.95
CA GLU A 222 -10.71 -23.81 10.16
C GLU A 222 -10.53 -22.80 9.02
N LEU A 223 -10.76 -23.26 7.79
CA LEU A 223 -10.68 -22.40 6.61
C LEU A 223 -11.77 -21.31 6.59
N GLN A 224 -12.99 -21.63 7.03
CA GLN A 224 -14.04 -20.64 7.25
C GLN A 224 -13.63 -19.57 8.26
N SER A 225 -12.92 -19.98 9.33
CA SER A 225 -12.39 -19.05 10.33
C SER A 225 -11.32 -18.14 9.72
N TYR A 226 -10.46 -18.67 8.84
CA TYR A 226 -9.50 -17.86 8.10
C TYR A 226 -10.15 -16.83 7.18
N CYS A 227 -11.17 -17.24 6.40
CA CYS A 227 -11.93 -16.32 5.56
C CYS A 227 -12.57 -15.20 6.40
N LEU A 228 -13.15 -15.55 7.55
CA LEU A 228 -13.75 -14.56 8.45
C LEU A 228 -12.70 -13.57 8.99
N MET A 229 -11.53 -14.04 9.40
CA MET A 229 -10.46 -13.16 9.86
C MET A 229 -9.96 -12.22 8.76
N TRP A 230 -9.89 -12.72 7.52
CA TRP A 230 -9.55 -11.92 6.35
C TRP A 230 -10.60 -10.83 6.06
N ASP A 231 -11.88 -11.15 6.25
CA ASP A 231 -13.00 -10.21 6.06
C ASP A 231 -13.06 -9.13 7.15
N LEU A 232 -12.83 -9.53 8.40
CA LEU A 232 -12.97 -8.63 9.54
C LEU A 232 -11.81 -7.64 9.69
N ARG A 233 -10.64 -7.95 9.13
CA ARG A 233 -9.42 -7.11 9.18
C ARG A 233 -9.18 -6.49 10.57
N PRO A 234 -9.04 -7.29 11.63
CA PRO A 234 -9.08 -6.83 13.02
C PRO A 234 -7.96 -5.86 13.44
N TYR A 235 -6.93 -5.69 12.61
CA TYR A 235 -5.82 -4.77 12.86
C TYR A 235 -6.00 -3.40 12.19
N ILE A 236 -7.06 -3.23 11.40
CA ILE A 236 -7.36 -1.98 10.71
C ILE A 236 -8.40 -1.20 11.53
N ASP A 237 -8.06 0.03 11.89
CA ASP A 237 -9.00 0.97 12.50
C ASP A 237 -9.62 1.85 11.41
N ASP A 238 -10.91 1.61 11.12
CA ASP A 238 -11.67 2.36 10.12
C ASP A 238 -11.74 3.87 10.42
N ASN A 239 -11.65 4.28 11.70
CA ASN A 239 -11.67 5.70 12.05
C ASN A 239 -10.37 6.39 11.62
N VAL A 240 -9.23 5.71 11.78
CA VAL A 240 -7.92 6.21 11.34
C VAL A 240 -7.89 6.28 9.81
N MET A 241 -8.38 5.23 9.13
CA MET A 241 -8.48 5.24 7.67
C MET A 241 -9.36 6.38 7.17
N HIS A 242 -10.54 6.57 7.78
CA HIS A 242 -11.46 7.64 7.43
C HIS A 242 -10.89 9.04 7.71
N LEU A 243 -10.14 9.20 8.80
CA LEU A 243 -9.41 10.43 9.10
C LEU A 243 -8.39 10.74 8.00
N ALA A 244 -7.56 9.76 7.63
CA ALA A 244 -6.54 9.92 6.60
C ALA A 244 -7.14 10.30 5.24
N TRP A 245 -8.25 9.67 4.86
CA TRP A 245 -8.95 10.03 3.63
C TRP A 245 -9.53 11.46 3.63
N LYS A 246 -9.89 11.99 4.80
CA LYS A 246 -10.30 13.41 4.92
C LYS A 246 -9.14 14.39 4.82
N MET A 247 -7.92 13.94 5.11
CA MET A 247 -6.71 14.74 4.98
C MET A 247 -6.20 14.78 3.53
N CYS A 248 -6.69 13.88 2.66
CA CYS A 248 -6.47 13.98 1.23
C CYS A 248 -7.26 15.18 0.64
N PRO A 249 -6.64 15.96 -0.27
CA PRO A 249 -7.26 17.14 -0.89
C PRO A 249 -8.29 16.83 -1.98
#